data_AF-A0A2G0Q4J3-F1
#
_entry.id   AF-A0A2G0Q4J3-F1
#
_cell.length_a   1.000
_cell.length_b   1.000
_cell.length_c   1.000
_cell.angle_alpha   90.00
_cell.angle_beta   90.00
_cell.angle_gamma   90.00
#
_symmetry.space_group_name_H-M   'P 1'
#
loop_
_entity.id
_entity.type
_entity.pdbx_description
1 polymer ?
#
loop_
_entity_poly.entity_id
_entity_poly.type
_entity_poly.pdbx_seq_one_letter_code
_entity_poly.pdbx_strand_id
1 'polypeptide(L)'
;MNKQAQLVMFTGGRDSTLVAVHLMLQNIPVHLFTANSGCSLHRGILKYRVQELKDKFGDLLINHHVEDISGSFRTLAIENLEEDILNYKKNLVLLGEKIAIHAHIICYCMKTGIKIINDGITHYQKEFPEQRLVAKEYFVDFMKEYKIEYNSPIYEFAKSQDDVKYRLLQAGISTKSLEGISIFSDSFSYASDEIILSYLKRKENKSRDIIEFLTGGIVIDVAKECL
;
A
#
# COMPACT_ATOMS: atom_id res chain seq x y z
N MET A 1 -18.58 -17.08 -13.72
CA MET A 1 -17.90 -17.33 -12.43
C MET A 1 -17.54 -15.98 -11.84
N ASN A 2 -18.05 -15.64 -10.65
CA ASN A 2 -17.61 -14.42 -9.96
C ASN A 2 -16.15 -14.58 -9.57
N LYS A 3 -15.28 -13.67 -10.03
CA LYS A 3 -13.87 -13.65 -9.64
C LYS A 3 -13.77 -13.31 -8.15
N GLN A 4 -12.80 -13.87 -7.45
CA GLN A 4 -12.53 -13.55 -6.05
C GLN A 4 -12.17 -12.06 -5.92
N ALA A 5 -12.67 -11.40 -4.87
CA ALA A 5 -12.35 -10.00 -4.60
C ALA A 5 -10.85 -9.82 -4.31
N GLN A 6 -10.30 -8.72 -4.81
CA GLN A 6 -8.90 -8.34 -4.59
C GLN A 6 -8.83 -7.01 -3.85
N LEU A 7 -7.75 -6.80 -3.10
CA LEU A 7 -7.52 -5.54 -2.39
C LEU A 7 -6.63 -4.62 -3.21
N VAL A 8 -6.93 -3.32 -3.17
CA VAL A 8 -6.09 -2.26 -3.74
C VAL A 8 -5.61 -1.36 -2.60
N MET A 9 -4.29 -1.18 -2.52
CA MET A 9 -3.66 -0.18 -1.66
C MET A 9 -4.00 1.21 -2.21
N PHE A 10 -4.99 1.86 -1.61
CA PHE A 10 -5.71 2.96 -2.21
C PHE A 10 -5.45 4.29 -1.49
N THR A 11 -4.82 5.23 -2.20
CA THR A 11 -4.51 6.57 -1.69
C THR A 11 -5.48 7.64 -2.20
N GLY A 12 -6.24 7.36 -3.27
CA GLY A 12 -6.96 8.38 -4.05
C GLY A 12 -6.11 9.04 -5.14
N GLY A 13 -4.83 8.65 -5.21
CA GLY A 13 -3.90 9.08 -6.24
C GLY A 13 -4.28 8.51 -7.59
N ARG A 14 -3.64 9.03 -8.65
CA ARG A 14 -3.90 8.58 -10.02
C ARG A 14 -3.54 7.11 -10.20
N ASP A 15 -2.40 6.69 -9.66
CA ASP A 15 -1.86 5.34 -9.82
C ASP A 15 -2.71 4.30 -9.11
N SER A 16 -3.00 4.49 -7.83
CA SER A 16 -3.87 3.58 -7.07
C SER A 16 -5.31 3.56 -7.61
N THR A 17 -5.79 4.66 -8.20
CA THR A 17 -7.05 4.66 -8.94
C THR A 17 -6.97 3.83 -10.21
N LEU A 18 -5.90 3.97 -11.00
CA LEU A 18 -5.73 3.22 -12.25
C LEU A 18 -5.67 1.71 -11.98
N VAL A 19 -5.07 1.30 -10.86
CA VAL A 19 -5.09 -0.10 -10.41
C VAL A 19 -6.52 -0.60 -10.20
N ALA A 20 -7.32 0.13 -9.43
CA ALA A 20 -8.71 -0.23 -9.18
C ALA A 20 -9.53 -0.31 -10.48
N VAL A 21 -9.37 0.69 -11.36
CA VAL A 21 -9.99 0.73 -12.69
C VAL A 21 -9.56 -0.47 -13.52
N HIS A 22 -8.26 -0.80 -13.55
CA HIS A 22 -7.72 -1.92 -14.32
C HIS A 22 -8.32 -3.26 -13.91
N LEU A 23 -8.45 -3.50 -12.60
CA LEU A 23 -9.06 -4.72 -12.07
C LEU A 23 -10.57 -4.77 -12.38
N MET A 24 -11.30 -3.67 -12.16
CA MET A 24 -12.74 -3.65 -12.39
C MET A 24 -13.11 -3.75 -13.87
N LEU A 25 -12.29 -3.23 -14.78
CA LEU A 25 -12.44 -3.46 -16.24
C LEU A 25 -12.31 -4.93 -16.63
N GLN A 26 -11.63 -5.73 -15.81
CA GLN A 26 -11.54 -7.19 -15.96
C GLN A 26 -12.62 -7.95 -15.19
N ASN A 27 -13.64 -7.24 -14.70
CA ASN A 27 -14.74 -7.78 -13.90
C ASN A 27 -14.26 -8.46 -12.61
N ILE A 28 -13.19 -7.92 -12.00
CA ILE A 28 -12.67 -8.33 -10.69
C ILE A 28 -13.28 -7.41 -9.62
N PRO A 29 -13.97 -7.95 -8.61
CA PRO A 29 -14.43 -7.15 -7.47
C PRO A 29 -13.26 -6.61 -6.63
N VAL A 30 -13.38 -5.38 -6.14
CA VAL A 30 -12.30 -4.65 -5.47
C VAL A 30 -12.70 -4.18 -4.07
N HIS A 31 -11.79 -4.39 -3.12
CA HIS A 31 -11.75 -3.69 -1.84
C HIS A 31 -10.69 -2.59 -1.91
N LEU A 32 -11.07 -1.34 -1.65
CA LEU A 32 -10.11 -0.25 -1.49
C LEU A 32 -9.67 -0.20 -0.03
N PHE A 33 -8.36 -0.27 0.22
CA PHE A 33 -7.79 -0.12 1.56
C PHE A 33 -6.99 1.18 1.64
N THR A 34 -7.43 2.11 2.48
CA THR A 34 -6.75 3.38 2.72
C THR A 34 -6.23 3.40 4.15
N ALA A 35 -4.92 3.49 4.31
CA ALA A 35 -4.30 3.66 5.63
C ALA A 35 -4.26 5.13 6.06
N ASN A 36 -4.46 5.39 7.34
CA ASN A 36 -4.35 6.69 7.96
C ASN A 36 -3.30 6.68 9.09
N SER A 37 -2.13 7.23 8.81
CA SER A 37 -1.06 7.43 9.78
C SER A 37 -1.21 8.70 10.64
N GLY A 38 -2.14 9.58 10.27
CA GLY A 38 -2.26 10.93 10.83
C GLY A 38 -1.33 11.97 10.20
N CYS A 39 -0.43 11.56 9.30
CA CYS A 39 0.59 12.45 8.72
C CYS A 39 0.22 13.05 7.35
N SER A 40 -0.99 12.81 6.86
CA SER A 40 -1.38 13.21 5.51
C SER A 40 -2.47 14.28 5.55
N LEU A 41 -2.16 15.42 4.94
CA LEU A 41 -2.98 16.62 4.88
C LEU A 41 -4.06 16.51 3.79
N HIS A 42 -5.16 17.25 3.95
CA HIS A 42 -6.22 17.42 2.95
C HIS A 42 -6.95 16.15 2.46
N ARG A 43 -7.02 15.09 3.28
CA ARG A 43 -7.67 13.81 2.93
C ARG A 43 -9.18 13.86 2.65
N GLY A 44 -9.87 14.93 3.02
CA GLY A 44 -11.33 15.06 2.90
C GLY A 44 -11.87 14.94 1.47
N ILE A 45 -11.02 15.06 0.46
CA ILE A 45 -11.39 14.94 -0.96
C ILE A 45 -11.36 13.51 -1.51
N LEU A 46 -10.77 12.55 -0.78
CA LEU A 46 -10.67 11.14 -1.20
C LEU A 46 -12.05 10.53 -1.51
N LYS A 47 -13.06 10.89 -0.71
CA LYS A 47 -14.44 10.41 -0.86
C LYS A 47 -15.02 10.68 -2.25
N TYR A 48 -14.60 11.75 -2.93
CA TYR A 48 -15.08 12.06 -4.27
C TYR A 48 -14.53 11.07 -5.30
N ARG A 49 -13.29 10.62 -5.15
CA ARG A 49 -12.74 9.55 -6.01
C ARG A 49 -13.44 8.22 -5.77
N VAL A 50 -13.72 7.88 -4.52
CA VAL A 50 -14.44 6.64 -4.17
C VAL A 50 -15.85 6.66 -4.77
N GLN A 51 -16.55 7.80 -4.66
CA GLN A 51 -17.87 7.97 -5.27
C GLN A 51 -17.80 7.86 -6.80
N GLU A 52 -16.82 8.49 -7.44
CA GLU A 52 -16.61 8.40 -8.89
C GLU A 52 -16.37 6.95 -9.35
N LEU A 53 -15.58 6.16 -8.61
CA LEU A 53 -15.39 4.74 -8.89
C LEU A 53 -16.69 3.94 -8.69
N LYS A 54 -17.46 4.25 -7.64
CA LYS A 54 -18.74 3.60 -7.36
C LYS A 54 -19.77 3.88 -8.45
N ASP A 55 -19.89 5.12 -8.89
CA ASP A 55 -20.82 5.54 -9.95
C ASP A 55 -20.48 4.85 -11.28
N LYS A 56 -19.19 4.62 -11.55
CA LYS A 56 -18.71 4.00 -12.78
C LYS A 56 -18.82 2.47 -12.79
N PHE A 57 -18.47 1.82 -11.69
CA PHE A 57 -18.29 0.36 -11.63
C PHE A 57 -19.30 -0.38 -10.75
N GLY A 58 -20.17 0.35 -10.05
CA GLY A 58 -21.27 -0.21 -9.25
C GLY A 58 -20.77 -1.23 -8.24
N ASP A 59 -21.38 -2.42 -8.29
CA ASP A 59 -21.15 -3.51 -7.34
C ASP A 59 -19.76 -4.16 -7.44
N LEU A 60 -18.95 -3.80 -8.44
CA LEU A 60 -17.54 -4.23 -8.47
C LEU A 60 -16.70 -3.53 -7.39
N LEU A 61 -17.11 -2.35 -6.92
CA LEU A 61 -16.51 -1.72 -5.75
C LEU A 61 -17.20 -2.23 -4.48
N ILE A 62 -16.65 -3.29 -3.88
CA ILE A 62 -17.26 -4.01 -2.77
C ILE A 62 -17.21 -3.19 -1.47
N ASN A 63 -16.05 -2.58 -1.18
CA ASN A 63 -15.85 -1.83 0.05
C ASN A 63 -14.74 -0.79 -0.12
N HIS A 64 -14.85 0.30 0.65
CA HIS A 64 -13.74 1.21 0.95
C HIS A 64 -13.48 1.20 2.44
N HIS A 65 -12.38 0.54 2.83
CA HIS A 65 -11.95 0.44 4.22
C HIS A 65 -10.89 1.49 4.52
N VAL A 66 -11.13 2.32 5.53
CA VAL A 66 -10.16 3.29 6.04
C VAL A 66 -9.64 2.78 7.39
N GLU A 67 -8.35 2.46 7.46
CA GLU A 67 -7.71 1.90 8.66
C GLU A 67 -6.88 2.97 9.36
N ASP A 68 -6.98 3.06 10.69
CA ASP A 68 -6.06 3.86 11.49
C ASP A 68 -4.80 3.04 11.77
N ILE A 69 -3.67 3.50 11.23
CA ILE A 69 -2.37 2.85 11.41
C ILE A 69 -1.42 3.67 12.30
N SER A 70 -1.90 4.75 12.92
CA SER A 70 -1.07 5.74 13.63
C SER A 70 -0.19 5.11 14.72
N GLY A 71 -0.71 4.12 15.46
CA GLY A 71 0.04 3.36 16.46
C GLY A 71 1.21 2.59 15.84
N SER A 72 0.96 1.79 14.81
CA SER A 72 2.00 1.01 14.12
C SER A 72 3.00 1.91 13.39
N PHE A 73 2.52 2.99 12.77
CA PHE A 73 3.35 4.00 12.14
C PHE A 73 4.31 4.64 13.15
N ARG A 74 3.80 5.08 14.31
CA ARG A 74 4.64 5.63 15.39
C ARG A 74 5.73 4.65 15.78
N THR A 75 5.36 3.40 16.02
CA THR A 75 6.25 2.33 16.50
C THR A 75 7.36 1.98 15.50
N LEU A 76 7.05 1.97 14.19
CA LEU A 76 7.96 1.54 13.14
C LEU A 76 8.81 2.70 12.59
N ALA A 77 8.20 3.86 12.36
CA ALA A 77 8.80 4.97 11.63
C ALA A 77 9.28 6.13 12.52
N ILE A 78 8.64 6.37 13.67
CA ILE A 78 8.86 7.60 14.46
C ILE A 78 9.64 7.36 15.75
N GLU A 79 9.34 6.28 16.48
CA GLU A 79 9.87 6.03 17.83
C GLU A 79 11.40 6.10 17.92
N ASN A 80 12.10 5.65 16.87
CA ASN A 80 13.56 5.63 16.79
C ASN A 80 14.09 6.48 15.61
N LEU A 81 13.35 7.53 15.23
CA LEU A 81 13.65 8.32 14.04
C LEU A 81 15.04 8.97 14.08
N GLU A 82 15.46 9.52 15.22
CA GLU A 82 16.78 10.14 15.34
C GLU A 82 17.90 9.12 15.09
N GLU A 83 17.78 7.93 15.67
CA GLU A 83 18.74 6.85 15.47
C GLU A 83 18.75 6.38 14.00
N ASP A 84 17.56 6.25 13.39
CA ASP A 84 17.45 5.90 11.98
C ASP A 84 18.12 6.97 11.08
N ILE A 85 17.95 8.25 11.38
CA ILE A 85 18.62 9.34 10.65
C ILE A 85 20.13 9.27 10.83
N LEU A 86 20.63 9.03 12.04
CA LEU A 86 22.08 8.93 12.30
C LEU A 86 22.71 7.72 11.59
N ASN A 87 22.02 6.58 11.61
CA ASN A 87 22.49 5.33 11.01
C ASN A 87 22.46 5.37 9.48
N TYR A 88 21.33 5.80 8.90
CA TYR A 88 21.11 5.72 7.45
C TYR A 88 21.45 7.01 6.72
N LYS A 89 21.51 8.16 7.42
CA LYS A 89 21.70 9.50 6.85
C LYS A 89 20.69 9.83 5.75
N LYS A 90 19.48 9.28 5.89
CA LYS A 90 18.35 9.39 4.96
C LYS A 90 17.06 9.47 5.75
N ASN A 91 16.07 10.16 5.19
CA ASN A 91 14.71 10.14 5.72
C ASN A 91 13.96 8.95 5.13
N LEU A 92 13.65 7.95 5.96
CA LEU A 92 12.98 6.70 5.58
C LEU A 92 11.60 6.57 6.21
N VAL A 93 11.02 7.68 6.69
CA VAL A 93 9.72 7.67 7.40
C VAL A 93 8.59 7.08 6.54
N LEU A 94 8.53 7.42 5.24
CA LEU A 94 7.52 6.87 4.33
C LEU A 94 7.72 5.37 4.04
N LEU A 95 8.96 4.89 4.09
CA LEU A 95 9.25 3.46 4.02
C LEU A 95 8.74 2.77 5.30
N GLY A 96 8.96 3.36 6.47
CA GLY A 96 8.40 2.89 7.74
C GLY A 96 6.86 2.90 7.78
N GLU A 97 6.23 3.93 7.21
CA GLU A 97 4.78 3.97 6.98
C GLU A 97 4.34 2.81 6.09
N LYS A 98 5.06 2.52 5.00
CA LYS A 98 4.73 1.39 4.13
C LYS A 98 4.80 0.05 4.87
N ILE A 99 5.74 -0.15 5.80
CA ILE A 99 5.78 -1.35 6.65
C ILE A 99 4.52 -1.43 7.52
N ALA A 100 4.14 -0.32 8.17
CA ALA A 100 2.92 -0.26 9.00
C ALA A 100 1.66 -0.58 8.17
N ILE A 101 1.56 -0.07 6.94
CA ILE A 101 0.44 -0.37 6.04
C ILE A 101 0.37 -1.88 5.75
N HIS A 102 1.49 -2.53 5.43
CA HIS A 102 1.50 -3.97 5.14
C HIS A 102 1.08 -4.80 6.35
N ALA A 103 1.53 -4.45 7.56
CA ALA A 103 1.12 -5.14 8.78
C ALA A 103 -0.40 -5.14 8.98
N HIS A 104 -1.05 -3.99 8.73
CA HIS A 104 -2.50 -3.86 8.84
C HIS A 104 -3.26 -4.54 7.69
N ILE A 105 -2.72 -4.49 6.47
CA ILE A 105 -3.29 -5.20 5.31
C ILE A 105 -3.30 -6.71 5.56
N ILE A 106 -2.22 -7.28 6.13
CA ILE A 106 -2.19 -8.71 6.48
C ILE A 106 -3.36 -9.06 7.41
N CYS A 107 -3.55 -8.29 8.49
CA CYS A 107 -4.68 -8.49 9.40
C CYS A 107 -6.04 -8.38 8.68
N TYR A 108 -6.21 -7.38 7.82
CA TYR A 108 -7.42 -7.19 7.03
C TYR A 108 -7.68 -8.38 6.09
N CYS A 109 -6.67 -8.83 5.37
CA CYS A 109 -6.72 -9.98 4.46
C CYS A 109 -7.05 -11.28 5.20
N MET A 110 -6.53 -11.47 6.41
CA MET A 110 -6.85 -12.63 7.24
C MET A 110 -8.33 -12.61 7.69
N LYS A 111 -8.84 -11.45 8.13
CA LYS A 111 -10.24 -11.29 8.55
C LYS A 111 -11.25 -11.43 7.40
N THR A 112 -10.87 -11.02 6.19
CA THR A 112 -11.76 -11.01 5.01
C THR A 112 -11.59 -12.20 4.08
N GLY A 113 -10.50 -12.96 4.22
CA GLY A 113 -10.14 -14.06 3.32
C GLY A 113 -9.58 -13.61 1.96
N ILE A 114 -9.31 -12.31 1.75
CA ILE A 114 -8.68 -11.81 0.52
C ILE A 114 -7.22 -12.30 0.47
N LYS A 115 -6.82 -12.83 -0.69
CA LYS A 115 -5.50 -13.41 -0.91
C LYS A 115 -4.63 -12.67 -1.92
N ILE A 116 -5.18 -11.70 -2.64
CA ILE A 116 -4.46 -10.93 -3.65
C ILE A 116 -4.57 -9.45 -3.32
N ILE A 117 -3.42 -8.80 -3.17
CA ILE A 117 -3.30 -7.37 -2.92
C ILE A 117 -2.58 -6.70 -4.10
N ASN A 118 -2.99 -5.48 -4.43
CA ASN A 118 -2.45 -4.73 -5.58
C ASN A 118 -2.07 -3.31 -5.14
N ASP A 119 -0.89 -2.84 -5.55
CA ASP A 119 -0.47 -1.45 -5.35
C ASP A 119 -0.41 -0.65 -6.66
N GLY A 120 -0.19 0.66 -6.50
CA GLY A 120 0.08 1.58 -7.58
C GLY A 120 1.55 1.92 -7.78
N ILE A 121 2.50 1.03 -7.47
CA ILE A 121 3.92 1.32 -7.78
C ILE A 121 4.08 1.46 -9.30
N THR A 122 4.77 2.52 -9.73
CA THR A 122 5.05 2.80 -11.14
C THR A 122 6.54 2.97 -11.40
N HIS A 123 6.98 2.67 -12.63
CA HIS A 123 8.39 2.78 -13.00
C HIS A 123 8.91 4.24 -12.94
N TYR A 124 8.05 5.23 -13.21
CA TYR A 124 8.45 6.64 -13.20
C TYR A 124 8.61 7.21 -11.79
N GLN A 125 8.21 6.47 -10.76
CA GLN A 125 8.36 6.81 -9.35
C GLN A 125 9.45 6.00 -8.65
N LYS A 126 10.33 5.33 -9.40
CA LYS A 126 11.44 4.49 -8.90
C LYS A 126 12.50 5.23 -8.09
N GLU A 127 12.31 6.50 -7.82
CA GLU A 127 13.24 7.33 -7.07
C GLU A 127 12.85 7.42 -5.58
N PHE A 128 11.58 7.15 -5.26
CA PHE A 128 11.06 7.09 -3.91
C PHE A 128 11.41 5.75 -3.24
N PRO A 129 12.03 5.73 -2.04
CA PRO A 129 12.46 4.50 -1.37
C PRO A 129 11.37 3.43 -1.27
N GLU A 130 10.15 3.84 -0.94
CA GLU A 130 8.98 2.97 -0.79
C GLU A 130 8.44 2.43 -2.12
N GLN A 131 8.88 2.96 -3.26
CA GLN A 131 8.50 2.52 -4.61
C GLN A 131 9.63 1.79 -5.36
N ARG A 132 10.80 1.64 -4.75
CA ARG A 132 11.94 0.92 -5.35
C ARG A 132 11.62 -0.57 -5.51
N LEU A 133 12.23 -1.18 -6.52
CA LEU A 133 12.12 -2.63 -6.75
C LEU A 133 12.60 -3.44 -5.55
N VAL A 134 13.70 -3.05 -4.90
CA VAL A 134 14.18 -3.73 -3.68
C VAL A 134 13.15 -3.73 -2.55
N ALA A 135 12.39 -2.65 -2.39
CA ALA A 135 11.32 -2.57 -1.40
C ALA A 135 10.11 -3.42 -1.83
N LYS A 136 9.73 -3.36 -3.11
CA LYS A 136 8.67 -4.18 -3.69
C LYS A 136 8.96 -5.67 -3.50
N GLU A 137 10.13 -6.14 -3.91
CA GLU A 137 10.56 -7.55 -3.81
C GLU A 137 10.56 -8.02 -2.36
N TYR A 138 11.07 -7.19 -1.44
CA TYR A 138 10.98 -7.46 -0.01
C TYR A 138 9.53 -7.70 0.45
N PHE A 139 8.60 -6.82 0.08
CA PHE A 139 7.19 -6.97 0.46
C PHE A 139 6.52 -8.15 -0.25
N VAL A 140 6.90 -8.50 -1.48
CA VAL A 140 6.40 -9.70 -2.17
C VAL A 140 6.74 -10.96 -1.35
N ASP A 141 8.01 -11.08 -0.94
CA ASP A 141 8.46 -12.21 -0.14
C ASP A 141 7.81 -12.21 1.26
N PHE A 142 7.77 -11.06 1.92
CA PHE A 142 7.17 -10.92 3.24
C PHE A 142 5.68 -11.27 3.26
N MET A 143 4.89 -10.82 2.27
CA MET A 143 3.45 -11.11 2.18
C MET A 143 3.18 -12.58 1.85
N LYS A 144 4.06 -13.23 1.10
CA LYS A 144 3.96 -14.65 0.73
C LYS A 144 3.96 -15.57 1.97
N GLU A 145 4.69 -15.20 3.01
CA GLU A 145 4.69 -15.93 4.29
C GLU A 145 3.28 -16.01 4.93
N TYR A 146 2.42 -15.03 4.66
CA TYR A 146 1.03 -14.99 5.13
C TYR A 146 0.04 -15.54 4.10
N LYS A 147 0.52 -16.24 3.07
CA LYS A 147 -0.27 -16.78 1.95
C LYS A 147 -1.03 -15.67 1.20
N ILE A 148 -0.42 -14.49 1.06
CA ILE A 148 -0.95 -13.35 0.32
C ILE A 148 -0.06 -13.07 -0.89
N GLU A 149 -0.66 -12.99 -2.07
CA GLU A 149 -0.03 -12.57 -3.32
C GLU A 149 -0.01 -11.04 -3.40
N TYR A 150 1.15 -10.46 -3.71
CA TYR A 150 1.32 -9.01 -3.82
C TYR A 150 1.79 -8.58 -5.21
N ASN A 151 0.98 -7.74 -5.85
CA ASN A 151 1.12 -7.36 -7.24
C ASN A 151 1.24 -5.84 -7.42
N SER A 152 1.95 -5.45 -8.48
CA SER A 152 2.00 -4.07 -8.99
C SER A 152 1.51 -4.05 -10.45
N PRO A 153 0.19 -4.24 -10.68
CA PRO A 153 -0.33 -4.58 -12.01
C PRO A 153 -0.09 -3.50 -13.06
N ILE A 154 0.06 -2.23 -12.65
CA ILE A 154 0.27 -1.11 -13.56
C ILE A 154 1.75 -0.84 -13.89
N TYR A 155 2.68 -1.45 -13.16
CA TYR A 155 4.12 -1.16 -13.26
C TYR A 155 4.66 -1.31 -14.69
N GLU A 156 4.16 -2.30 -15.42
CA GLU A 156 4.65 -2.59 -16.77
C GLU A 156 4.04 -1.72 -17.86
N PHE A 157 2.88 -1.10 -17.66
CA PHE A 157 2.19 -0.36 -18.72
C PHE A 157 1.97 1.13 -18.43
N ALA A 158 2.11 1.56 -17.18
CA ALA A 158 2.08 2.97 -16.79
C ALA A 158 3.52 3.51 -16.75
N LYS A 159 4.05 3.91 -17.92
CA LYS A 159 5.45 4.33 -18.06
C LYS A 159 5.65 5.82 -17.73
N SER A 160 4.59 6.63 -17.75
CA SER A 160 4.61 8.04 -17.40
C SER A 160 3.35 8.49 -16.65
N GLN A 161 3.42 9.66 -16.01
CA GLN A 161 2.23 10.30 -15.42
C GLN A 161 1.14 10.58 -16.45
N ASP A 162 1.52 10.89 -17.69
CA ASP A 162 0.56 11.19 -18.76
C ASP A 162 -0.14 9.93 -19.24
N ASP A 163 0.56 8.78 -19.32
CA ASP A 163 -0.07 7.49 -19.61
C ASP A 163 -1.19 7.19 -18.61
N VAL A 164 -0.94 7.43 -17.32
CA VAL A 164 -1.92 7.22 -16.26
C VAL A 164 -3.12 8.14 -16.45
N LYS A 165 -2.89 9.44 -16.70
CA LYS A 165 -3.97 10.41 -16.95
C LYS A 165 -4.81 10.00 -18.16
N TYR A 166 -4.20 9.62 -19.28
CA TYR A 166 -4.92 9.26 -20.49
C TYR A 166 -5.72 7.98 -20.32
N ARG A 167 -5.19 6.96 -19.62
CA ARG A 167 -5.94 5.73 -19.30
C ARG A 167 -7.13 6.00 -18.39
N LEU A 168 -6.97 6.86 -17.38
CA LEU A 168 -8.09 7.28 -16.53
C LEU A 168 -9.16 8.02 -17.34
N LEU A 169 -8.75 8.93 -18.22
CA LEU A 169 -9.66 9.65 -19.11
C LEU A 169 -10.43 8.69 -20.04
N GLN A 170 -9.75 7.70 -20.63
CA GLN A 170 -10.38 6.65 -21.45
C GLN A 170 -11.39 5.82 -20.66
N ALA A 171 -11.15 5.59 -19.36
CA ALA A 171 -12.08 4.93 -18.47
C ALA A 171 -13.24 5.83 -18.01
N GLY A 172 -13.22 7.13 -18.34
CA GLY A 172 -14.21 8.12 -17.90
C GLY A 172 -14.03 8.52 -16.42
N ILE A 173 -12.80 8.48 -15.92
CA ILE A 173 -12.43 8.86 -14.55
C ILE A 173 -11.61 10.16 -14.59
N SER A 174 -11.88 11.06 -13.66
CA SER A 174 -11.18 12.33 -13.52
C SER A 174 -9.67 12.14 -13.32
N THR A 175 -8.88 13.07 -13.84
CA THR A 175 -7.42 12.99 -13.84
C THR A 175 -6.77 13.81 -12.72
N LYS A 176 -7.55 14.50 -11.88
CA LYS A 176 -7.03 15.19 -10.69
C LYS A 176 -6.57 14.15 -9.67
N SER A 177 -5.42 14.36 -9.03
CA SER A 177 -5.07 13.54 -7.86
C SER A 177 -5.92 14.00 -6.68
N LEU A 178 -6.57 13.06 -6.01
CA LEU A 178 -7.42 13.31 -4.84
C LEU A 178 -6.86 12.60 -3.59
N GLU A 179 -5.56 12.33 -3.58
CA GLU A 179 -4.84 11.85 -2.40
C GLU A 179 -4.43 12.99 -1.48
N GLY A 180 -4.24 12.65 -0.20
CA GLY A 180 -3.65 13.57 0.75
C GLY A 180 -2.13 13.64 0.58
N ILE A 181 -1.54 14.77 0.95
CA ILE A 181 -0.09 15.00 0.86
C ILE A 181 0.52 14.68 2.22
N SER A 182 1.54 13.82 2.28
CA SER A 182 2.22 13.54 3.54
C SER A 182 3.08 14.74 3.96
N ILE A 183 3.13 15.05 5.26
CA ILE A 183 4.06 16.07 5.79
C ILE A 183 5.54 15.67 5.61
N PHE A 184 5.80 14.39 5.31
CA PHE A 184 7.13 13.88 4.99
C PHE A 184 7.37 13.75 3.48
N SER A 185 6.40 14.10 2.63
CA SER A 185 6.61 14.19 1.19
C SER A 185 7.72 15.20 0.88
N ASP A 186 8.52 14.92 -0.15
CA ASP A 186 9.62 15.77 -0.63
C ASP A 186 10.71 16.09 0.41
N SER A 187 10.75 15.36 1.53
CA SER A 187 11.70 15.59 2.64
C SER A 187 12.89 14.61 2.65
N PHE A 188 13.14 13.93 1.53
CA PHE A 188 14.13 12.87 1.40
C PHE A 188 15.10 13.12 0.24
N SER A 189 16.32 12.61 0.40
CA SER A 189 17.27 12.42 -0.70
C SER A 189 17.31 10.94 -1.07
N TYR A 190 17.79 10.61 -2.27
CA TYR A 190 17.84 9.23 -2.74
C TYR A 190 18.60 8.31 -1.78
N ALA A 191 17.95 7.24 -1.35
CA ALA A 191 18.57 6.13 -0.62
C ALA A 191 19.03 5.05 -1.59
N SER A 192 20.15 4.39 -1.30
CA SER A 192 20.59 3.23 -2.08
C SER A 192 19.74 2.00 -1.75
N ASP A 193 19.77 1.00 -2.62
CA ASP A 193 18.99 -0.23 -2.40
C ASP A 193 19.46 -0.97 -1.14
N GLU A 194 20.75 -0.91 -0.80
CA GLU A 194 21.31 -1.50 0.42
C GLU A 194 20.77 -0.81 1.68
N ILE A 195 20.65 0.52 1.68
CA ILE A 195 20.07 1.29 2.80
C ILE A 195 18.60 0.91 2.99
N ILE A 196 17.84 0.83 1.90
CA ILE A 196 16.42 0.49 1.92
C ILE A 196 16.22 -0.91 2.49
N LEU A 197 16.95 -1.90 1.97
CA LEU A 197 16.87 -3.29 2.44
C LEU A 197 17.29 -3.42 3.91
N SER A 198 18.37 -2.74 4.30
CA SER A 198 18.85 -2.72 5.69
C SER A 198 17.80 -2.16 6.65
N TYR A 199 17.13 -1.07 6.29
CA TYR A 199 16.04 -0.49 7.07
C TYR A 199 14.86 -1.46 7.19
N LEU A 200 14.41 -2.05 6.09
CA LEU A 200 13.32 -3.02 6.06
C LEU A 200 13.62 -4.21 7.00
N LYS A 201 14.80 -4.81 6.85
CA LYS A 201 15.22 -5.96 7.67
C LYS A 201 15.34 -5.61 9.15
N ARG A 202 15.83 -4.42 9.50
CA ARG A 202 15.92 -3.97 10.90
C ARG A 202 14.55 -3.82 11.56
N LYS A 203 13.51 -3.44 10.80
CA LYS A 203 12.15 -3.23 11.30
C LYS A 203 11.27 -4.48 11.25
N GLU A 204 11.74 -5.55 10.61
CA GLU A 204 10.95 -6.76 10.33
C GLU A 204 10.38 -7.43 11.58
N ASN A 205 11.20 -7.67 12.61
CA ASN A 205 10.74 -8.31 13.84
C ASN A 205 9.60 -7.52 14.50
N LYS A 206 9.77 -6.19 14.61
CA LYS A 206 8.75 -5.32 15.19
C LYS A 206 7.47 -5.29 14.35
N SER A 207 7.58 -5.42 13.03
CA SER A 207 6.43 -5.57 12.13
C SER A 207 5.67 -6.87 12.40
N ARG A 208 6.40 -8.00 12.58
CA ARG A 208 5.80 -9.30 12.92
C ARG A 208 5.09 -9.27 14.26
N ASP A 209 5.69 -8.66 15.28
CA ASP A 209 5.06 -8.47 16.59
C ASP A 209 3.74 -7.70 16.49
N ILE A 210 3.71 -6.64 15.66
CA ILE A 210 2.48 -5.87 15.38
C ILE A 210 1.44 -6.75 14.69
N ILE A 211 1.83 -7.54 13.68
CA ILE A 211 0.90 -8.43 12.96
C ILE A 211 0.31 -9.47 13.90
N GLU A 212 1.13 -10.11 14.73
CA GLU A 212 0.68 -11.08 15.73
C GLU A 212 -0.33 -10.46 16.69
N PHE A 213 -0.03 -9.28 17.22
CA PHE A 213 -0.94 -8.54 18.09
C PHE A 213 -2.27 -8.20 17.39
N LEU A 214 -2.22 -7.62 16.18
CA LEU A 214 -3.41 -7.21 15.43
C LEU A 214 -4.30 -8.38 14.99
N THR A 215 -3.70 -9.56 14.82
CA THR A 215 -4.41 -10.79 14.46
C THR A 215 -4.87 -11.57 15.69
N GLY A 216 -4.57 -11.12 16.91
CA GLY A 216 -4.92 -11.82 18.15
C GLY A 216 -4.22 -13.18 18.28
N GLY A 217 -3.03 -13.34 17.69
CA GLY A 217 -2.26 -14.58 17.71
C GLY A 217 -2.62 -15.61 16.65
N ILE A 218 -3.63 -15.38 15.80
CA ILE A 218 -4.11 -16.34 14.77
C ILE A 218 -2.97 -16.80 13.83
N VAL A 219 -1.98 -15.94 13.56
CA VAL A 219 -0.82 -16.28 12.73
C VAL A 219 0.00 -17.46 13.30
N ILE A 220 0.11 -17.56 14.63
CA ILE A 220 0.85 -18.67 15.28
C ILE A 220 0.13 -20.00 15.08
N ASP A 221 -1.20 -19.99 15.13
CA ASP A 221 -1.99 -21.22 15.01
C ASP A 221 -1.94 -21.79 13.57
N VAL A 222 -2.01 -20.91 12.56
CA VAL A 222 -1.87 -21.33 11.15
C VAL A 222 -0.49 -21.91 10.82
N ALA A 223 0.57 -21.40 11.47
CA ALA A 223 1.93 -21.92 11.30
C ALA A 223 2.12 -23.29 11.97
N LYS A 224 1.42 -23.57 13.09
CA LYS A 224 1.43 -24.87 13.77
C LYS A 224 0.64 -25.94 13.02
N GLU A 225 -0.44 -25.59 12.32
CA GLU A 225 -1.20 -26.54 11.50
C GLU A 225 -0.49 -26.97 10.21
N CYS A 226 0.62 -26.29 9.85
CA CYS A 226 1.41 -26.59 8.64
C CYS A 226 2.70 -27.40 8.93
N LEU A 227 2.92 -27.85 10.18
CA LEU A 227 4.00 -28.73 10.62
C LEU A 227 3.45 -30.09 11.03
#